data_AF-A0A444UQD0-F1
#
_entry.id   AF-A0A444UQD0-F1
#
_cell.length_a   1.000
_cell.length_b   1.000
_cell.length_c   1.000
_cell.angle_alpha   90.00
_cell.angle_beta   90.00
_cell.angle_gamma   90.00
#
_symmetry.space_group_name_H-M   'P 1'
#
loop_
_entity.id
_entity.type
_entity.pdbx_description
1 polymer ?
#
loop_
_entity_poly.entity_id
_entity_poly.type
_entity_poly.pdbx_seq_one_letter_code
_entity_poly.pdbx_strand_id
1 'polypeptide(L)' 'DTANTLLYLSDSLNSVREEGIKQDLPDNPEGFEPVLSVPGSEGFTLGKHYWEVEVGTWLITT' A
#
# COMPACT_ATOMS: atom_id res chain seq x y z
N ASP A 1 6.22 5.25 -6.39
CA ASP A 1 6.42 6.49 -5.61
C ASP A 1 5.06 7.14 -5.37
N THR A 2 4.14 6.37 -4.77
CA THR A 2 2.70 6.69 -4.74
C THR A 2 1.99 6.16 -3.49
N ALA A 3 2.73 5.56 -2.55
CA ALA A 3 2.19 5.03 -1.31
C ALA A 3 1.98 6.14 -0.28
N ASN A 4 1.00 5.95 0.61
CA ASN A 4 0.94 6.73 1.83
C ASN A 4 2.22 6.54 2.66
N THR A 5 2.78 7.62 3.21
CA THR A 5 4.05 7.59 3.96
C THR A 5 4.00 6.80 5.27
N LEU A 6 2.82 6.41 5.76
CA LEU A 6 2.64 5.53 6.91
C LEU A 6 2.70 4.04 6.54
N LEU A 7 2.72 3.71 5.25
CA LEU A 7 2.78 2.34 4.75
C LEU A 7 4.19 2.00 4.25
N TYR A 8 4.71 0.86 4.69
CA TYR A 8 5.95 0.30 4.18
C TYR A 8 5.64 -0.72 3.09
N LEU A 9 6.35 -0.60 1.98
CA LEU A 9 6.37 -1.57 0.90
C LEU A 9 7.69 -2.33 0.92
N SER A 10 7.63 -3.65 0.75
CA SER A 10 8.86 -4.44 0.55
C SER A 10 9.59 -4.01 -0.73
N ASP A 11 10.90 -4.26 -0.79
CA ASP A 11 11.70 -3.98 -2.00
C ASP A 11 11.16 -4.70 -3.25
N SER A 12 10.50 -5.84 -3.05
CA SER A 12 9.84 -6.62 -4.09
C SER A 12 8.43 -6.13 -4.45
N LEU A 13 7.92 -5.08 -3.78
CA LEU A 13 6.61 -4.46 -4.00
C LEU A 13 5.41 -5.43 -3.97
N ASN A 14 5.53 -6.52 -3.23
CA ASN A 14 4.52 -7.57 -3.11
C ASN A 14 3.92 -7.69 -1.70
N SER A 15 4.41 -6.88 -0.76
CA SER A 15 3.94 -6.86 0.62
C SER A 15 3.82 -5.42 1.08
N VAL A 16 2.75 -5.14 1.81
CA VAL A 16 2.47 -3.85 2.43
C VAL A 16 2.18 -4.05 3.91
N ARG A 17 2.72 -3.17 4.75
CA ARG A 17 2.42 -3.13 6.18
C ARG A 17 2.33 -1.69 6.68
N GLU A 18 1.50 -1.47 7.69
CA GLU A 18 1.43 -0.18 8.38
C GLU A 18 2.57 -0.08 9.41
N GLU A 19 3.32 1.01 9.38
CA GLU A 19 4.42 1.27 10.33
C GLU A 19 4.01 2.25 11.44
N GLY A 20 2.83 2.87 11.36
CA GLY A 20 2.33 3.85 12.33
C GLY A 20 3.16 5.13 12.48
N ILE A 21 4.31 5.22 11.79
CA ILE A 21 5.25 6.33 11.78
C ILE A 21 5.44 6.78 10.33
N LYS A 22 5.45 8.10 10.11
CA LYS A 22 5.71 8.69 8.79
C LYS A 22 7.14 8.35 8.36
N GLN A 23 7.28 7.64 7.25
CA GLN A 23 8.57 7.34 6.64
C GLN A 23 9.12 8.58 5.93
N ASP A 24 10.45 8.69 5.90
CA ASP A 24 11.18 9.76 5.22
C ASP A 24 11.27 9.46 3.71
N LEU A 25 10.10 9.45 3.06
CA LEU A 25 9.93 9.32 1.62
C LEU A 25 9.68 10.71 1.03
N PRO A 26 10.12 10.98 -0.21
CA PRO A 26 9.80 12.24 -0.88
C PRO A 26 8.28 12.45 -0.86
N ASP A 27 7.84 13.65 -0.44
CA ASP A 27 6.40 13.97 -0.35
C ASP A 27 5.75 13.70 -1.71
N ASN A 28 4.83 12.73 -1.73
CA ASN A 28 4.11 12.38 -2.93
C ASN A 28 3.01 13.43 -3.19
N PRO A 29 3.03 14.16 -4.32
CA PRO A 29 2.02 15.18 -4.63
C PRO A 29 0.60 14.60 -4.85
N GLU A 30 0.43 13.28 -4.99
CA GLU A 30 -0.88 12.66 -5.24
C GLU A 30 -1.80 12.51 -4.01
N GLY A 31 -1.42 13.07 -2.85
CA GLY A 31 -2.41 13.44 -1.82
C GLY A 31 -3.20 12.28 -1.21
N PHE A 32 -2.60 11.09 -1.08
CA PHE A 32 -3.20 9.96 -0.36
C PHE A 32 -3.27 10.17 1.17
N GLU A 33 -2.98 11.37 1.66
CA GLU A 33 -3.26 11.75 3.05
C GLU A 33 -4.67 12.35 3.10
N PRO A 34 -5.71 11.51 3.31
CA PRO A 34 -5.85 10.84 4.61
C PRO A 34 -6.10 9.31 4.58
N VAL A 35 -5.94 8.63 3.44
CA VAL A 35 -6.26 7.20 3.29
C VAL A 35 -4.98 6.35 3.27
N LEU A 36 -4.92 5.34 4.14
CA LEU A 36 -3.86 4.32 4.09
C LEU A 36 -4.06 3.44 2.84
N SER A 37 -3.51 3.88 1.71
CA SER A 37 -3.57 3.13 0.45
C SER A 37 -2.27 3.18 -0.34
N VAL A 38 -2.11 2.17 -1.18
CA VAL A 38 -1.07 2.08 -2.19
C VAL A 38 -1.76 1.68 -3.50
N PRO A 39 -1.69 2.50 -4.55
CA PRO A 39 -2.21 2.11 -5.85
C PRO A 39 -1.33 1.01 -6.47
N GLY A 40 -1.95 0.10 -7.21
CA GLY A 40 -1.22 -0.87 -8.04
C GLY A 40 -0.39 -0.16 -9.12
N SER A 41 0.65 -0.84 -9.61
CA SER A 41 1.57 -0.28 -10.61
C SER A 41 0.94 -0.12 -11.99
N GLU A 42 -0.14 -0.85 -12.30
CA GLU A 42 -0.77 -0.88 -13.61
C GLU A 42 -2.23 -0.43 -13.52
N GLY A 43 -2.62 0.49 -14.39
CA GLY A 43 -4.00 0.89 -14.60
C GLY A 43 -4.61 0.13 -15.77
N PHE A 44 -5.78 -0.46 -15.57
CA PHE A 44 -6.47 -1.22 -16.61
C PHE A 44 -7.62 -0.42 -17.24
N THR A 45 -7.70 -0.41 -18.56
CA THR A 45 -8.79 0.26 -19.30
C THR A 45 -9.79 -0.71 -19.93
N LEU A 46 -9.41 -1.98 -20.14
CA LEU A 46 -10.21 -3.04 -20.76
C LEU A 46 -9.80 -4.43 -20.22
N GLY A 47 -10.63 -5.45 -20.42
CA GLY A 47 -10.30 -6.86 -20.17
C GLY A 47 -10.82 -7.43 -18.83
N LYS A 48 -10.28 -8.59 -18.43
CA LYS A 48 -10.54 -9.25 -17.14
C LYS A 48 -9.22 -9.47 -16.43
N HIS A 49 -9.14 -9.05 -15.17
CA HIS A 49 -7.93 -9.06 -14.35
C HIS A 49 -8.21 -9.76 -13.02
N TYR A 50 -7.23 -10.47 -12.49
CA TYR A 50 -7.34 -11.25 -11.25
C TYR A 50 -6.02 -11.19 -10.48
N TRP A 51 -6.12 -11.07 -9.16
CA TRP A 51 -5.00 -11.14 -8.25
C TRP A 51 -5.43 -11.82 -6.95
N GLU A 52 -4.47 -12.44 -6.28
CA GLU A 52 -4.63 -13.05 -4.96
C GLU A 52 -3.83 -12.22 -3.95
N VAL A 53 -4.37 -12.09 -2.73
CA VAL A 53 -3.70 -11.38 -1.64
C VAL A 53 -3.69 -12.29 -0.42
N GLU A 54 -2.50 -12.56 0.11
CA GLU A 54 -2.37 -13.19 1.42
C GLU A 54 -2.55 -12.13 2.50
N VAL A 55 -3.54 -12.32 3.37
CA VAL A 55 -3.76 -11.47 4.54
C VAL A 55 -3.35 -12.26 5.77
N GLY A 56 -2.31 -11.79 6.46
CA GLY A 56 -1.85 -12.39 7.71
C GLY A 56 -2.91 -12.36 8.81
N THR A 57 -2.74 -13.20 9.84
CA THR A 57 -3.66 -13.22 10.98
C THR A 57 -3.42 -12.01 11.88
N TRP A 58 -4.42 -11.14 12.00
CA TRP A 58 -4.44 -10.12 13.04
C TRP A 58 -4.75 -10.77 14.38
N LEU A 59 -3.81 -10.70 15.34
CA LEU A 59 -4.10 -11.08 16.73
C LEU A 59 -5.07 -10.03 17.29
N ILE A 60 -6.35 -10.37 17.32
CA ILE A 60 -7.35 -9.60 18.06
C ILE A 60 -7.16 -9.93 19.54
N THR A 61 -6.36 -9.15 20.26
CA THR A 61 -6.36 -9.17 21.73
C THR A 61 -7.56 -8.37 22.22
N THR A 62 -8.59 -9.07 22.69
CA THR A 62 -9.78 -8.50 23.33
C THR A 62 -9.51 -7.95 24.71
#